data_AF-A0A0N0TE05-F1
#
_entry.id   AF-A0A0N0TE05-F1
#
_cell.length_a   1.000
_cell.length_b   1.000
_cell.length_c   1.000
_cell.angle_alpha   90.00
_cell.angle_beta   90.00
_cell.angle_gamma   90.00
#
_symmetry.space_group_name_H-M   'P 1'
#
loop_
_entity.id
_entity.type
_entity.pdbx_description
1 polymer ?
#
loop_
_entity_poly.entity_id
_entity_poly.type
_entity_poly.pdbx_seq_one_letter_code
_entity_poly.pdbx_strand_id
1 'polypeptide(L)'
;MWAVETQPTAAHAIETVFRLESPRVIAGVARLVRDVGIAEELAQDALVAALERWPRDGVPDNPGAWLMATARHRAVDLIRRRETYARKLAAIGRDLETAPPAYDEPADPDDIDDDLLRLVFTACHPVLSPQARTALTLRLLGGLTTAEIARACLVPEPAIAQRIVRAKRTLAAKNVAFEVPYGPDREARLGSVLDVIYLIFNEGYAATAGDDWLRPGLCEDALRLARVLSALMPGEPEVHGLTALLEFQASRAAARTGPDGAPVLLKDQNRRRWNRMLIARGVHALDRAGATASGPPGPYTLQAAIAACHARAYTYEETDWRAIATLYRLLAVRAPSPVVELNRAVAVSMADGPAAALELVDALAADPALRDYHLLPSVRGDLLSRLGRTAEARAEFLRAAGLTHNERERQLLLRRAGECAGVSAADGRSASSAPRRPG
;
A
#
# COMPACT_ATOMS: atom_id res chain seq x y z
N MET A 1 7.34 39.99 5.15
CA MET A 1 8.19 38.90 5.66
C MET A 1 7.87 37.68 4.83
N TRP A 2 8.58 37.50 3.72
CA TRP A 2 8.27 36.45 2.74
C TRP A 2 8.64 35.10 3.31
N ALA A 3 7.72 34.14 3.19
CA ALA A 3 7.94 32.76 3.53
C ALA A 3 9.12 32.24 2.69
N VAL A 4 10.18 31.81 3.36
CA VAL A 4 11.23 31.02 2.73
C VAL A 4 10.60 29.66 2.46
N GLU A 5 10.12 29.49 1.23
CA GLU A 5 9.78 28.20 0.68
C GLU A 5 11.08 27.41 0.59
N THR A 6 11.37 26.62 1.63
CA THR A 6 12.54 25.75 1.70
C THR A 6 12.47 24.78 0.54
N GLN A 7 13.27 25.03 -0.51
CA GLN A 7 13.48 24.06 -1.57
C GLN A 7 13.94 22.74 -0.95
N PRO A 8 13.38 21.59 -1.37
CA PRO A 8 13.84 20.29 -0.89
C PRO A 8 15.35 20.18 -1.15
N THR A 9 16.11 19.80 -0.13
CA THR A 9 17.56 19.62 -0.27
C THR A 9 17.85 18.56 -1.33
N ALA A 10 18.99 18.65 -2.02
CA ALA A 10 19.39 17.65 -3.01
C ALA A 10 19.33 16.21 -2.45
N ALA A 11 19.63 16.05 -1.15
CA ALA A 11 19.49 14.79 -0.43
C ALA A 11 18.05 14.26 -0.38
N HIS A 12 17.06 15.14 -0.17
CA HIS A 12 15.64 14.75 -0.16
C HIS A 12 15.16 14.34 -1.56
N ALA A 13 15.55 15.08 -2.60
CA ALA A 13 15.24 14.72 -3.98
C ALA A 13 15.85 13.36 -4.38
N ILE A 14 17.10 13.10 -3.96
CA ILE A 14 17.77 11.80 -4.16
C ILE A 14 17.03 10.68 -3.43
N GLU A 15 16.60 10.91 -2.18
CA GLU A 15 15.83 9.93 -1.41
C GLU A 15 14.50 9.60 -2.10
N THR A 16 13.76 10.60 -2.56
CA THR A 16 12.50 10.42 -3.28
C THR A 16 12.70 9.60 -4.57
N VAL A 17 13.69 9.98 -5.38
CA VAL A 17 14.03 9.27 -6.62
C VAL A 17 14.41 7.82 -6.33
N PHE A 18 15.27 7.58 -5.34
CA PHE A 18 15.68 6.23 -5.01
C PHE A 18 14.52 5.38 -4.50
N ARG A 19 13.64 5.95 -3.68
CA ARG A 19 12.45 5.24 -3.19
C ARG A 19 11.56 4.77 -4.34
N LEU A 20 11.41 5.59 -5.38
CA LEU A 20 10.63 5.27 -6.58
C LEU A 20 11.32 4.25 -7.51
N GLU A 21 12.64 4.34 -7.67
CA GLU A 21 13.35 3.54 -8.68
C GLU A 21 13.98 2.25 -8.12
N SER A 22 14.16 2.16 -6.80
CA SER A 22 14.83 1.01 -6.16
C SER A 22 14.24 -0.35 -6.51
N PRO A 23 12.90 -0.56 -6.57
CA PRO A 23 12.37 -1.88 -6.90
C PRO A 23 12.80 -2.36 -8.30
N ARG A 24 12.78 -1.44 -9.27
CA ARG A 24 13.18 -1.72 -10.66
C ARG A 24 14.67 -2.01 -10.75
N VAL A 25 15.51 -1.21 -10.09
CA VAL A 25 16.96 -1.42 -10.05
C VAL A 25 17.30 -2.77 -9.41
N ILE A 26 16.70 -3.10 -8.27
CA ILE A 26 16.92 -4.38 -7.58
C ILE A 26 16.48 -5.55 -8.45
N ALA A 27 15.29 -5.49 -9.05
CA ALA A 27 14.78 -6.55 -9.90
C ALA A 27 15.68 -6.79 -11.13
N GLY A 28 16.04 -5.72 -11.84
CA GLY A 28 16.91 -5.82 -13.02
C GLY A 28 18.32 -6.32 -12.72
N VAL A 29 18.87 -5.99 -11.55
CA VAL A 29 20.18 -6.51 -11.11
C VAL A 29 20.07 -7.94 -10.59
N ALA A 30 18.98 -8.30 -9.91
CA ALA A 30 18.72 -9.66 -9.44
C ALA A 30 18.67 -10.67 -10.59
N ARG A 31 18.20 -10.27 -11.78
CA ARG A 31 18.29 -11.08 -13.00
C ARG A 31 19.73 -11.47 -13.36
N LEU A 32 20.69 -10.56 -13.15
CA LEU A 32 22.11 -10.78 -13.45
C LEU A 32 22.80 -11.63 -12.39
N VAL A 33 22.62 -11.29 -11.11
CA VAL A 33 23.37 -11.91 -9.99
C VAL A 33 22.66 -13.12 -9.38
N ARG A 34 21.38 -13.33 -9.70
CA ARG A 34 20.49 -14.41 -9.21
C ARG A 34 20.41 -14.50 -7.68
N ASP A 35 20.62 -13.38 -7.00
CA ASP A 35 20.56 -13.28 -5.55
C ASP A 35 20.00 -11.90 -5.17
N VAL A 36 18.82 -11.92 -4.54
CA VAL A 36 18.09 -10.70 -4.16
C VAL A 36 18.86 -9.89 -3.11
N GLY A 37 19.60 -10.55 -2.22
CA GLY A 37 20.41 -9.88 -1.21
C GLY A 37 21.55 -9.08 -1.84
N ILE A 38 22.28 -9.73 -2.76
CA ILE A 38 23.36 -9.08 -3.50
C ILE A 38 22.82 -7.96 -4.40
N ALA A 39 21.69 -8.18 -5.05
CA ALA A 39 21.07 -7.16 -5.89
C ALA A 39 20.68 -5.90 -5.10
N GLU A 40 20.13 -6.05 -3.89
CA GLU A 40 19.83 -4.92 -3.00
C GLU A 40 21.10 -4.17 -2.60
N GLU A 41 22.18 -4.88 -2.24
CA GLU A 41 23.47 -4.27 -1.91
C GLU A 41 24.03 -3.44 -3.08
N LEU A 42 23.99 -3.99 -4.30
CA LEU A 42 24.45 -3.29 -5.50
C LEU A 42 23.59 -2.06 -5.85
N ALA A 43 22.28 -2.13 -5.61
CA ALA A 43 21.39 -0.98 -5.74
C ALA A 43 21.71 0.11 -4.71
N GLN A 44 22.05 -0.27 -3.47
CA GLN A 44 22.48 0.67 -2.43
C GLN A 44 23.84 1.31 -2.78
N ASP A 45 24.79 0.57 -3.35
CA ASP A 45 26.04 1.14 -3.83
C ASP A 45 25.82 2.16 -4.98
N ALA A 46 24.82 1.93 -5.82
CA ALA A 46 24.40 2.90 -6.84
C ALA A 46 23.83 4.18 -6.22
N LEU A 47 23.05 4.07 -5.14
CA LEU A 47 22.58 5.22 -4.38
C LEU A 47 23.73 6.00 -3.73
N VAL A 48 24.71 5.32 -3.13
CA VAL A 48 25.88 5.98 -2.55
C VAL A 48 26.61 6.79 -3.62
N ALA A 49 26.79 6.23 -4.82
CA ALA A 49 27.39 6.96 -5.93
C ALA A 49 26.56 8.18 -6.37
N ALA A 50 25.23 8.09 -6.35
CA ALA A 50 24.35 9.23 -6.64
C ALA A 50 24.51 10.34 -5.59
N LEU A 51 24.53 9.97 -4.30
CA LEU A 51 24.73 10.90 -3.17
C LEU A 51 26.08 11.62 -3.22
N GLU A 52 27.11 10.98 -3.76
CA GLU A 52 28.43 11.61 -3.94
C GLU A 52 28.50 12.52 -5.17
N ARG A 53 27.79 12.17 -6.25
CA ARG A 53 27.98 12.79 -7.56
C ARG A 53 26.94 13.86 -7.90
N TRP A 54 25.65 13.60 -7.65
CA TRP A 54 24.57 14.51 -8.05
C TRP A 54 24.61 15.88 -7.34
N PRO A 55 25.05 16.02 -6.07
CA PRO A 55 25.22 17.35 -5.47
C PRO A 55 26.27 18.23 -6.18
N ARG A 56 27.22 17.63 -6.91
CA ARG A 56 28.27 18.34 -7.64
C ARG A 56 27.91 18.55 -9.11
N ASP A 57 27.44 17.48 -9.75
CA ASP A 57 27.23 17.42 -11.20
C ASP A 57 25.79 17.76 -11.62
N GLY A 58 24.88 17.89 -10.66
CA GLY A 58 23.43 17.97 -10.89
C GLY A 58 22.77 16.60 -10.97
N VAL A 59 21.45 16.57 -10.80
CA VAL A 59 20.64 15.36 -10.98
C VAL A 59 20.50 15.09 -12.49
N PRO A 60 20.80 13.87 -12.99
CA PRO A 60 20.63 13.54 -14.40
C PRO A 60 19.17 13.66 -14.87
N ASP A 61 18.96 13.91 -16.17
CA ASP A 61 17.60 14.01 -16.77
C ASP A 61 16.77 12.72 -16.60
N ASN A 62 17.45 11.56 -16.59
CA ASN A 62 16.84 10.27 -16.25
C ASN A 62 17.59 9.60 -15.09
N PRO A 63 17.21 9.92 -13.84
CA PRO A 63 17.88 9.39 -12.65
C PRO A 63 17.77 7.87 -12.51
N GLY A 64 16.61 7.29 -12.90
CA GLY A 64 16.37 5.84 -12.82
C GLY A 64 17.27 5.04 -13.74
N ALA A 65 17.40 5.47 -15.00
CA ALA A 65 18.32 4.85 -15.96
C ALA A 65 19.78 4.95 -15.48
N TRP A 66 20.18 6.08 -14.89
CA TRP A 66 21.52 6.26 -14.34
C TRP A 66 21.79 5.30 -13.17
N LEU A 67 20.85 5.17 -12.23
CA LEU A 67 20.95 4.25 -11.10
C LEU A 67 21.04 2.80 -11.58
N MET A 68 20.19 2.41 -12.53
CA MET A 68 20.18 1.09 -13.12
C MET A 68 21.51 0.76 -13.82
N ALA A 69 22.01 1.65 -14.69
CA ALA A 69 23.29 1.46 -15.37
C ALA A 69 24.45 1.31 -14.38
N THR A 70 24.48 2.18 -13.36
CA THR A 70 25.49 2.15 -12.30
C THR A 70 25.45 0.82 -11.52
N ALA A 71 24.26 0.34 -11.16
CA ALA A 71 24.09 -0.92 -10.47
C ALA A 71 24.47 -2.14 -11.34
N ARG A 72 24.09 -2.14 -12.64
CA ARG A 72 24.50 -3.17 -13.60
C ARG A 72 26.01 -3.24 -13.78
N HIS A 73 26.69 -2.10 -13.91
CA HIS A 73 28.16 -2.08 -14.01
C HIS A 73 28.81 -2.74 -12.79
N ARG A 74 28.36 -2.40 -11.58
CA ARG A 74 28.85 -3.03 -10.34
C ARG A 74 28.51 -4.52 -10.28
N ALA A 75 27.34 -4.93 -10.75
CA ALA A 75 26.96 -6.34 -10.85
C ALA A 75 27.92 -7.13 -11.74
N VAL A 76 28.23 -6.58 -12.92
CA VAL A 76 29.18 -7.19 -13.86
C VAL A 76 30.59 -7.23 -13.27
N ASP A 77 31.03 -6.17 -12.58
CA ASP A 77 32.32 -6.18 -11.87
C ASP A 77 32.37 -7.23 -10.77
N LEU A 78 31.29 -7.41 -10.01
CA LEU A 78 31.19 -8.46 -8.99
C LEU A 78 31.27 -9.86 -9.62
N ILE A 79 30.53 -10.10 -10.71
CA ILE A 79 30.56 -11.37 -11.45
C ILE A 79 31.98 -11.63 -11.97
N ARG A 80 32.62 -10.65 -12.62
CA ARG A 80 34.00 -10.75 -13.12
C ARG A 80 34.99 -11.02 -12.00
N ARG A 81 34.84 -10.37 -10.83
CA ARG A 81 35.68 -10.62 -9.64
C ARG A 81 35.49 -12.05 -9.13
N ARG A 82 34.26 -12.54 -9.06
CA ARG A 82 33.96 -13.92 -8.65
C ARG A 82 34.50 -14.94 -9.64
N GLU A 83 34.34 -14.71 -10.93
CA GLU A 83 34.91 -15.55 -11.98
C GLU A 83 36.44 -15.52 -11.96
N THR A 84 37.04 -14.35 -11.75
CA THR A 84 38.50 -14.22 -11.65
C THR A 84 39.01 -14.90 -10.39
N TYR A 85 38.29 -14.80 -9.27
CA TYR A 85 38.62 -15.50 -8.04
C TYR A 85 38.46 -17.00 -8.20
N ALA A 86 37.35 -17.47 -8.78
CA ALA A 86 37.10 -18.87 -9.11
C ALA A 86 38.14 -19.40 -10.11
N ARG A 87 38.50 -18.61 -11.13
CA ARG A 87 39.59 -18.91 -12.08
C ARG A 87 40.95 -18.91 -11.41
N LYS A 88 41.25 -18.04 -10.44
CA LYS A 88 42.52 -18.08 -9.68
C LYS A 88 42.56 -19.28 -8.71
N LEU A 89 41.43 -19.64 -8.12
CA LEU A 89 41.26 -20.84 -7.30
C LEU A 89 41.37 -22.11 -8.17
N ALA A 90 40.84 -22.06 -9.40
CA ALA A 90 40.96 -23.09 -10.41
C ALA A 90 42.32 -23.07 -11.13
N ALA A 91 43.06 -21.96 -11.17
CA ALA A 91 44.40 -21.85 -11.76
C ALA A 91 45.47 -22.45 -10.84
N ILE A 92 45.15 -22.69 -9.56
CA ILE A 92 45.86 -23.67 -8.72
C ILE A 92 45.65 -25.12 -9.28
N GLY A 93 44.81 -25.31 -10.29
CA GLY A 93 44.58 -26.52 -11.08
C GLY A 93 44.21 -26.26 -12.56
N ARG A 94 45.03 -25.49 -13.29
CA ARG A 94 45.04 -25.24 -14.77
C ARG A 94 43.95 -24.34 -15.41
N ASP A 95 44.47 -23.49 -16.31
CA ASP A 95 43.88 -22.37 -17.07
C ASP A 95 42.85 -22.73 -18.16
N LEU A 96 41.90 -21.81 -18.42
CA LEU A 96 41.62 -21.29 -19.77
C LEU A 96 40.75 -20.00 -19.80
N GLU A 97 40.79 -19.32 -20.95
CA GLU A 97 40.48 -17.92 -21.30
C GLU A 97 38.99 -17.54 -21.46
N THR A 98 38.76 -16.23 -21.45
CA THR A 98 37.50 -15.47 -21.47
C THR A 98 37.00 -15.07 -22.86
N ALA A 99 35.66 -15.08 -23.04
CA ALA A 99 34.96 -14.34 -24.08
C ALA A 99 34.06 -13.24 -23.45
N PRO A 100 33.94 -12.03 -24.05
CA PRO A 100 33.07 -10.96 -23.54
C PRO A 100 31.69 -10.98 -24.21
N PRO A 101 30.58 -10.67 -23.50
CA PRO A 101 29.36 -10.23 -24.16
C PRO A 101 29.27 -8.70 -24.26
N ALA A 102 28.65 -8.28 -25.36
CA ALA A 102 28.39 -6.90 -25.77
C ALA A 102 27.38 -6.18 -24.83
N TYR A 103 27.45 -4.84 -24.83
CA TYR A 103 26.57 -3.94 -24.10
C TYR A 103 25.61 -3.18 -25.04
N ASP A 104 24.51 -2.74 -24.43
CA ASP A 104 23.56 -1.67 -24.77
C ASP A 104 22.31 -2.01 -25.58
N GLU A 105 21.28 -2.49 -24.86
CA GLU A 105 19.88 -2.15 -25.12
C GLU A 105 19.23 -1.68 -23.80
N PRO A 106 18.48 -0.55 -23.78
CA PRO A 106 17.61 -0.23 -22.65
C PRO A 106 16.60 -1.36 -22.50
N ALA A 107 16.42 -1.84 -21.26
CA ALA A 107 15.41 -2.87 -20.97
C ALA A 107 14.04 -2.37 -21.44
N ASP A 108 13.33 -3.21 -22.21
CA ASP A 108 11.95 -2.95 -22.63
C ASP A 108 11.09 -2.72 -21.36
N PRO A 109 10.18 -1.74 -21.34
CA PRO A 109 9.16 -1.64 -20.28
C PRO A 109 8.53 -2.98 -19.89
N ASP A 110 8.28 -3.87 -20.85
CA ASP A 110 7.72 -5.20 -20.59
C ASP A 110 8.71 -6.11 -19.81
N ASP A 111 10.01 -6.03 -20.09
CA ASP A 111 11.05 -6.77 -19.34
C ASP A 111 11.15 -6.30 -17.88
N ILE A 112 10.92 -5.02 -17.62
CA ILE A 112 10.99 -4.44 -16.26
C ILE A 112 9.81 -4.92 -15.41
N ASP A 113 8.62 -4.97 -15.99
CA ASP A 113 7.41 -5.43 -15.32
C ASP A 113 7.50 -6.93 -14.98
N ASP A 114 8.08 -7.73 -15.88
CA ASP A 114 8.40 -9.14 -15.66
C ASP A 114 9.43 -9.33 -14.53
N ASP A 115 10.51 -8.54 -14.51
CA ASP A 115 11.53 -8.60 -13.47
C ASP A 115 10.96 -8.23 -12.08
N LEU A 116 10.08 -7.22 -12.01
CA LEU A 116 9.36 -6.90 -10.78
C LEU A 116 8.48 -8.06 -10.33
N LEU A 117 7.75 -8.70 -11.25
CA LEU A 117 6.92 -9.85 -10.92
C LEU A 117 7.77 -11.03 -10.41
N ARG A 118 8.94 -11.31 -11.02
CA ARG A 118 9.92 -12.29 -10.52
C ARG A 118 10.36 -11.97 -9.10
N LEU A 119 10.61 -10.69 -8.81
CA LEU A 119 10.98 -10.24 -7.46
C LEU A 119 9.85 -10.47 -6.46
N VAL A 120 8.58 -10.19 -6.81
CA VAL A 120 7.42 -10.48 -5.94
C VAL A 120 7.36 -11.98 -5.63
N PHE A 121 7.41 -12.84 -6.65
CA PHE A 121 7.32 -14.30 -6.47
C PHE A 121 8.50 -14.87 -5.67
N THR A 122 9.69 -14.31 -5.84
CA THR A 122 10.88 -14.69 -5.07
C THR A 122 10.75 -14.29 -3.61
N ALA A 123 10.29 -13.06 -3.33
CA ALA A 123 10.06 -12.58 -1.96
C ALA A 123 8.89 -13.29 -1.26
N CYS A 124 7.94 -13.85 -2.04
CA CYS A 124 6.80 -14.63 -1.56
C CYS A 124 7.09 -16.15 -1.44
N HIS A 125 8.35 -16.59 -1.57
CA HIS A 125 8.69 -18.01 -1.57
C HIS A 125 8.31 -18.74 -0.26
N PRO A 126 7.78 -19.98 -0.32
CA PRO A 126 7.26 -20.70 0.84
C PRO A 126 8.29 -20.97 1.95
N VAL A 127 9.58 -20.97 1.60
CA VAL A 127 10.68 -21.14 2.55
C VAL A 127 10.79 -20.01 3.59
N LEU A 128 10.17 -18.87 3.32
CA LEU A 128 10.08 -17.75 4.23
C LEU A 128 8.79 -17.83 5.06
N SER A 129 8.87 -17.41 6.32
CA SER A 129 7.66 -17.25 7.14
C SER A 129 6.75 -16.15 6.57
N PRO A 130 5.43 -16.16 6.84
CA PRO A 130 4.53 -15.11 6.36
C PRO A 130 4.98 -13.69 6.74
N GLN A 131 5.47 -13.50 7.97
CA GLN A 131 5.99 -12.20 8.41
C GLN A 131 7.26 -11.81 7.67
N ALA A 132 8.11 -12.78 7.31
CA ALA A 132 9.33 -12.53 6.54
C ALA A 132 9.02 -12.15 5.09
N ARG A 133 8.06 -12.83 4.44
CA ARG A 133 7.59 -12.47 3.09
C ARG A 133 7.04 -11.04 3.08
N THR A 134 6.17 -10.72 4.02
CA THR A 134 5.57 -9.38 4.14
C THR A 134 6.64 -8.31 4.31
N ALA A 135 7.52 -8.45 5.30
CA ALA A 135 8.56 -7.46 5.57
C ALA A 135 9.56 -7.32 4.41
N LEU A 136 9.98 -8.44 3.81
CA LEU A 136 10.91 -8.41 2.68
C LEU A 136 10.28 -7.71 1.46
N THR A 137 9.02 -7.99 1.18
CA THR A 137 8.37 -7.45 -0.02
C THR A 137 7.99 -5.98 0.14
N LEU A 138 7.54 -5.56 1.32
CA LEU A 138 7.36 -4.14 1.63
C LEU A 138 8.67 -3.35 1.53
N ARG A 139 9.80 -3.96 1.93
CA ARG A 139 11.11 -3.34 1.81
C ARG A 139 11.58 -3.20 0.38
N LEU A 140 11.54 -4.30 -0.38
CA LEU A 140 12.14 -4.37 -1.72
C LEU A 140 11.24 -3.77 -2.81
N LEU A 141 9.91 -3.89 -2.67
CA LEU A 141 8.95 -3.45 -3.69
C LEU A 141 8.14 -2.25 -3.25
N GLY A 142 7.76 -2.21 -1.97
CA GLY A 142 7.06 -1.03 -1.44
C GLY A 142 7.98 0.17 -1.21
N GLY A 143 9.30 -0.03 -1.23
CA GLY A 143 10.27 1.04 -0.93
C GLY A 143 10.18 1.57 0.51
N LEU A 144 9.49 0.85 1.41
CA LEU A 144 9.34 1.27 2.81
C LEU A 144 10.68 1.16 3.54
N THR A 145 10.93 2.12 4.42
CA THR A 145 12.00 2.05 5.42
C THR A 145 11.70 0.97 6.45
N THR A 146 12.75 0.45 7.10
CA THR A 146 12.61 -0.49 8.21
C THR A 146 11.71 0.07 9.30
N ALA A 147 11.83 1.36 9.60
CA ALA A 147 10.99 2.08 10.56
C ALA A 147 9.51 2.11 10.14
N GLU A 148 9.21 2.37 8.86
CA GLU A 148 7.83 2.32 8.34
C GLU A 148 7.23 0.91 8.46
N ILE A 149 8.00 -0.13 8.09
CA ILE A 149 7.56 -1.53 8.19
C ILE A 149 7.35 -1.95 9.65
N ALA A 150 8.23 -1.50 10.55
CA ALA A 150 8.13 -1.75 11.99
C ALA A 150 6.83 -1.23 12.58
N ARG A 151 6.44 -0.01 12.19
CA ARG A 151 5.15 0.58 12.56
C ARG A 151 3.99 -0.20 11.97
N ALA A 152 4.02 -0.48 10.67
CA ALA A 152 2.94 -1.22 9.99
C ALA A 152 2.74 -2.63 10.57
N CYS A 153 3.82 -3.28 11.03
CA CYS A 153 3.77 -4.61 11.64
C CYS A 153 3.62 -4.60 13.16
N LEU A 154 3.63 -3.43 13.82
CA LEU A 154 3.67 -3.28 15.28
C LEU A 154 4.77 -4.10 15.96
N VAL A 155 5.97 -4.10 15.37
CA VAL A 155 7.14 -4.86 15.85
C VAL A 155 8.34 -3.92 15.96
N PRO A 156 9.23 -4.05 16.97
CA PRO A 156 10.41 -3.19 17.08
C PRO A 156 11.26 -3.16 15.80
N GLU A 157 11.75 -1.98 15.44
CA GLU A 157 12.55 -1.78 14.23
C GLU A 157 13.76 -2.73 14.10
N PRO A 158 14.55 -3.01 15.16
CA PRO A 158 15.63 -3.98 15.09
C PRO A 158 15.16 -5.39 14.72
N ALA A 159 13.96 -5.78 15.15
CA ALA A 159 13.39 -7.08 14.81
C ALA A 159 12.95 -7.16 13.35
N ILE A 160 12.47 -6.06 12.76
CA ILE A 160 12.22 -5.97 11.31
C ILE A 160 13.52 -6.05 10.52
N ALA A 161 14.54 -5.26 10.89
CA ALA A 161 15.84 -5.26 10.22
C ALA A 161 16.43 -6.68 10.16
N GLN A 162 16.47 -7.36 11.31
CA GLN A 162 16.94 -8.73 11.38
C GLN A 162 16.07 -9.71 10.58
N ARG A 163 14.75 -9.50 10.56
CA ARG A 163 13.82 -10.34 9.79
C ARG A 163 14.10 -10.24 8.29
N ILE A 164 14.32 -9.03 7.76
CA ILE A 164 14.66 -8.79 6.36
C ILE A 164 16.01 -9.44 6.01
N VAL A 165 17.05 -9.22 6.83
CA VAL A 165 18.38 -9.82 6.62
C VAL A 165 18.32 -11.34 6.61
N ARG A 166 17.62 -11.95 7.59
CA ARG A 166 17.43 -13.41 7.64
C ARG A 166 16.68 -13.92 6.42
N ALA A 167 15.62 -13.23 5.99
CA ALA A 167 14.86 -13.61 4.81
C ALA A 167 15.74 -13.69 3.55
N LYS A 168 16.53 -12.66 3.27
CA LYS A 168 17.47 -12.63 2.13
C LYS A 168 18.48 -13.77 2.21
N ARG A 169 19.08 -13.99 3.40
CA ARG A 169 20.02 -15.09 3.63
C ARG A 169 19.36 -16.47 3.42
N THR A 170 18.12 -16.64 3.84
CA THR A 170 17.37 -17.89 3.64
C THR A 170 17.09 -18.16 2.17
N LEU A 171 16.70 -17.14 1.38
CA LEU A 171 16.50 -17.29 -0.06
C LEU A 171 17.80 -17.71 -0.77
N ALA A 172 18.91 -17.03 -0.45
CA ALA A 172 20.23 -17.35 -1.00
C ALA A 172 20.71 -18.76 -0.60
N ALA A 173 20.61 -19.11 0.69
CA ALA A 173 21.04 -20.43 1.19
C ALA A 173 20.21 -21.59 0.62
N LYS A 174 18.97 -21.33 0.21
CA LYS A 174 18.09 -22.32 -0.42
C LYS A 174 18.14 -22.27 -1.95
N ASN A 175 18.98 -21.40 -2.52
CA ASN A 175 19.16 -21.24 -3.95
C ASN A 175 17.83 -21.05 -4.70
N VAL A 176 16.95 -20.20 -4.14
CA VAL A 176 15.65 -19.92 -4.74
C VAL A 176 15.86 -19.24 -6.09
N ALA A 177 15.30 -19.81 -7.15
CA ALA A 177 15.39 -19.26 -8.50
C ALA A 177 14.68 -17.90 -8.60
N PHE A 178 15.33 -16.94 -9.25
CA PHE A 178 14.76 -15.63 -9.59
C PHE A 178 13.90 -15.75 -10.86
N GLU A 179 12.71 -16.30 -10.71
CA GLU A 179 11.78 -16.55 -11.81
C GLU A 179 10.32 -16.45 -11.37
N VAL A 180 9.44 -16.32 -12.35
CA VAL A 180 8.01 -16.54 -12.13
C VAL A 180 7.79 -18.06 -12.19
N PRO A 181 7.41 -18.71 -11.08
CA PRO A 181 7.22 -20.15 -11.05
C PRO A 181 6.01 -20.57 -11.90
N TYR A 182 5.93 -21.86 -12.22
CA TYR A 182 4.80 -22.47 -12.91
C TYR A 182 4.13 -23.55 -12.06
N GLY A 183 2.89 -23.92 -12.42
CA GLY A 183 2.15 -25.01 -11.80
C GLY A 183 2.02 -24.88 -10.26
N PRO A 184 2.25 -25.96 -9.50
CA PRO A 184 2.03 -25.98 -8.04
C PRO A 184 2.84 -24.94 -7.26
N ASP A 185 4.05 -24.63 -7.72
CA ASP A 185 4.90 -23.65 -7.03
C ASP A 185 4.36 -22.23 -7.16
N ARG A 186 3.67 -21.92 -8.26
CA ARG A 186 2.97 -20.64 -8.46
C ARG A 186 1.74 -20.56 -7.57
N GLU A 187 0.93 -21.61 -7.55
CA GLU A 187 -0.28 -21.72 -6.72
C GLU A 187 0.07 -21.55 -5.23
N ALA A 188 1.13 -22.21 -4.76
CA ALA A 188 1.60 -22.12 -3.38
C ALA A 188 2.06 -20.70 -2.96
N ARG A 189 2.46 -19.87 -3.92
CA ARG A 189 2.93 -18.49 -3.67
C ARG A 189 1.84 -17.45 -3.89
N LEU A 190 0.81 -17.76 -4.69
CA LEU A 190 -0.19 -16.81 -5.18
C LEU A 190 -0.86 -16.01 -4.07
N GLY A 191 -1.31 -16.68 -2.99
CA GLY A 191 -1.96 -15.99 -1.86
C GLY A 191 -1.06 -14.89 -1.28
N SER A 192 0.22 -15.20 -1.01
CA SER A 192 1.18 -14.22 -0.51
C SER A 192 1.47 -13.10 -1.53
N VAL A 193 1.49 -13.41 -2.82
CA VAL A 193 1.66 -12.41 -3.90
C VAL A 193 0.49 -11.42 -3.90
N LEU A 194 -0.75 -11.91 -3.82
CA LEU A 194 -1.94 -11.06 -3.76
C LEU A 194 -1.93 -10.18 -2.51
N ASP A 195 -1.61 -10.74 -1.35
CA ASP A 195 -1.52 -10.02 -0.08
C ASP A 195 -0.51 -8.88 -0.15
N VAL A 196 0.68 -9.15 -0.71
CA VAL A 196 1.70 -8.12 -0.90
C VAL A 196 1.24 -7.01 -1.82
N ILE A 197 0.70 -7.35 -3.00
CA ILE A 197 0.25 -6.35 -3.99
C ILE A 197 -0.82 -5.46 -3.36
N TYR A 198 -1.75 -6.06 -2.60
CA TYR A 198 -2.76 -5.32 -1.85
C TYR A 198 -2.16 -4.40 -0.78
N LEU A 199 -1.16 -4.88 -0.02
CA LEU A 199 -0.48 -4.07 1.00
C LEU A 199 0.29 -2.88 0.40
N ILE A 200 1.02 -3.09 -0.71
CA ILE A 200 1.73 -2.01 -1.42
C ILE A 200 0.72 -0.95 -1.88
N PHE A 201 -0.41 -1.38 -2.45
CA PHE A 201 -1.46 -0.46 -2.87
C PHE A 201 -2.02 0.34 -1.69
N ASN A 202 -2.34 -0.31 -0.58
CA ASN A 202 -2.92 0.35 0.60
C ASN A 202 -1.99 1.39 1.21
N GLU A 203 -0.69 1.11 1.30
CA GLU A 203 0.30 2.08 1.77
C GLU A 203 0.40 3.29 0.82
N GLY A 204 0.19 3.09 -0.48
CA GLY A 204 0.04 4.17 -1.44
C GLY A 204 -1.27 4.96 -1.30
N TYR A 205 -2.37 4.27 -0.97
CA TYR A 205 -3.73 4.80 -1.05
C TYR A 205 -4.20 5.54 0.22
N ALA A 206 -3.55 5.26 1.36
CA ALA A 206 -3.66 6.01 2.59
C ALA A 206 -2.35 5.81 3.37
N ALA A 207 -1.43 6.77 3.26
CA ALA A 207 -0.11 6.62 3.85
C ALA A 207 -0.20 6.47 5.38
N THR A 208 0.37 5.40 5.92
CA THR A 208 0.31 5.07 7.35
C THR A 208 1.06 6.12 8.19
N ALA A 209 2.05 6.80 7.60
CA ALA A 209 2.83 7.86 8.24
C ALA A 209 3.39 8.88 7.23
N GLY A 210 3.68 10.08 7.72
CA GLY A 210 4.28 11.18 6.96
C GLY A 210 3.30 12.34 6.72
N ASP A 211 3.76 13.31 5.93
CA ASP A 211 3.00 14.54 5.61
C ASP A 211 2.03 14.37 4.45
N ASP A 212 2.27 13.36 3.59
CA ASP A 212 1.46 13.04 2.42
C ASP A 212 0.29 12.11 2.77
N TRP A 213 -0.90 12.44 2.27
CA TRP A 213 -2.09 11.59 2.40
C TRP A 213 -2.10 10.40 1.43
N LEU A 214 -1.43 10.54 0.28
CA LEU A 214 -1.34 9.54 -0.80
C LEU A 214 0.11 9.46 -1.29
N ARG A 215 0.56 8.25 -1.66
CA ARG A 215 1.81 8.00 -2.40
C ARG A 215 1.46 7.36 -3.76
N PRO A 216 1.08 8.17 -4.78
CA PRO A 216 0.51 7.66 -6.04
C PRO A 216 1.40 6.64 -6.77
N GLY A 217 2.72 6.79 -6.72
CA GLY A 217 3.67 5.86 -7.36
C GLY A 217 3.51 4.41 -6.87
N LEU A 218 3.27 4.20 -5.57
CA LEU A 218 3.03 2.85 -5.03
C LEU A 218 1.71 2.25 -5.51
N CYS A 219 0.66 3.07 -5.63
CA CYS A 219 -0.61 2.63 -6.20
C CYS A 219 -0.47 2.24 -7.67
N GLU A 220 0.30 3.02 -8.45
CA GLU A 220 0.55 2.76 -9.87
C GLU A 220 1.35 1.47 -10.08
N ASP A 221 2.39 1.24 -9.29
CA ASP A 221 3.18 0.01 -9.35
C ASP A 221 2.37 -1.22 -8.93
N ALA A 222 1.59 -1.14 -7.86
CA ALA A 222 0.71 -2.23 -7.44
C ALA A 222 -0.37 -2.55 -8.49
N LEU A 223 -0.97 -1.53 -9.11
CA LEU A 223 -1.92 -1.71 -10.22
C LEU A 223 -1.28 -2.41 -11.41
N ARG A 224 -0.05 -2.03 -11.74
CA ARG A 224 0.70 -2.64 -12.85
C ARG A 224 0.97 -4.11 -12.58
N LEU A 225 1.49 -4.43 -11.39
CA LEU A 225 1.72 -5.81 -10.94
C LEU A 225 0.43 -6.65 -10.98
N ALA A 226 -0.69 -6.10 -10.51
CA ALA A 226 -1.99 -6.77 -10.56
C ALA A 226 -2.41 -7.08 -12.00
N ARG A 227 -2.24 -6.13 -12.94
CA ARG A 227 -2.56 -6.33 -14.36
C ARG A 227 -1.70 -7.40 -15.02
N VAL A 228 -0.38 -7.37 -14.82
CA VAL A 228 0.53 -8.40 -15.36
C VAL A 228 0.16 -9.77 -14.80
N LEU A 229 -0.09 -9.86 -13.50
CA LEU A 229 -0.52 -11.11 -12.86
C LEU A 229 -1.85 -11.62 -13.43
N SER A 230 -2.82 -10.73 -13.69
CA SER A 230 -4.11 -11.09 -14.28
C SER A 230 -4.03 -11.60 -15.72
N ALA A 231 -3.06 -11.09 -16.50
CA ALA A 231 -2.77 -11.59 -17.83
C ALA A 231 -2.10 -12.96 -17.79
N LEU A 232 -1.16 -13.16 -16.86
CA LEU A 232 -0.46 -14.43 -16.65
C LEU A 232 -1.36 -15.55 -16.11
N MET A 233 -2.37 -15.19 -15.31
CA MET A 233 -3.24 -16.13 -14.61
C MET A 233 -4.71 -15.90 -14.97
N PRO A 234 -5.10 -16.14 -16.24
CA PRO A 234 -6.41 -15.75 -16.74
C PRO A 234 -7.56 -16.51 -16.09
N GLY A 235 -7.31 -17.70 -15.52
CA GLY A 235 -8.30 -18.54 -14.84
C GLY A 235 -8.39 -18.35 -13.32
N GLU A 236 -7.58 -17.48 -12.71
CA GLU A 236 -7.57 -17.30 -11.26
C GLU A 236 -8.53 -16.17 -10.83
N PRO A 237 -9.68 -16.48 -10.20
CA PRO A 237 -10.70 -15.48 -9.91
C PRO A 237 -10.21 -14.39 -8.94
N GLU A 238 -9.41 -14.74 -7.93
CA GLU A 238 -8.94 -13.76 -6.94
C GLU A 238 -7.87 -12.80 -7.48
N VAL A 239 -7.15 -13.18 -8.55
CA VAL A 239 -6.25 -12.26 -9.25
C VAL A 239 -7.06 -11.16 -9.95
N HIS A 240 -8.14 -11.54 -10.62
CA HIS A 240 -9.06 -10.61 -11.25
C HIS A 240 -9.82 -9.78 -10.20
N GLY A 241 -10.21 -10.40 -9.08
CA GLY A 241 -10.83 -9.73 -7.94
C GLY A 241 -9.93 -8.64 -7.35
N LEU A 242 -8.65 -8.94 -7.09
CA LEU A 242 -7.70 -7.93 -6.60
C LEU A 242 -7.51 -6.82 -7.64
N THR A 243 -7.31 -7.16 -8.91
CA THR A 243 -7.18 -6.18 -9.99
C THR A 243 -8.38 -5.23 -10.02
N ALA A 244 -9.60 -5.77 -9.96
CA ALA A 244 -10.82 -4.99 -9.91
C ALA A 244 -10.87 -4.04 -8.71
N LEU A 245 -10.54 -4.54 -7.52
CA LEU A 245 -10.48 -3.75 -6.29
C LEU A 245 -9.55 -2.54 -6.44
N LEU A 246 -8.32 -2.77 -6.92
CA LEU A 246 -7.33 -1.71 -7.08
C LEU A 246 -7.76 -0.67 -8.12
N GLU A 247 -8.34 -1.09 -9.24
CA GLU A 247 -8.86 -0.20 -10.29
C GLU A 247 -9.98 0.71 -9.74
N PHE A 248 -10.93 0.13 -8.98
CA PHE A 248 -12.00 0.91 -8.37
C PHE A 248 -11.47 1.91 -7.33
N GLN A 249 -10.52 1.50 -6.49
CA GLN A 249 -9.95 2.40 -5.49
C GLN A 249 -9.15 3.53 -6.15
N ALA A 250 -8.26 3.19 -7.10
CA ALA A 250 -7.45 4.15 -7.83
C ALA A 250 -8.29 5.14 -8.65
N SER A 251 -9.46 4.73 -9.13
CA SER A 251 -10.38 5.61 -9.86
C SER A 251 -10.73 6.89 -9.09
N ARG A 252 -10.62 6.86 -7.76
CA ARG A 252 -11.01 7.95 -6.86
C ARG A 252 -9.84 8.87 -6.49
N ALA A 253 -8.60 8.54 -6.86
CA ALA A 253 -7.40 9.21 -6.36
C ALA A 253 -7.49 10.74 -6.47
N ALA A 254 -7.89 11.27 -7.63
CA ALA A 254 -8.02 12.70 -7.88
C ALA A 254 -9.11 13.40 -7.03
N ALA A 255 -10.07 12.65 -6.48
CA ALA A 255 -11.16 13.19 -5.67
C ALA A 255 -10.92 13.07 -4.15
N ARG A 256 -9.81 12.45 -3.72
CA ARG A 256 -9.51 12.17 -2.31
C ARG A 256 -8.81 13.32 -1.58
N THR A 257 -8.27 14.29 -2.31
CA THR A 257 -7.56 15.45 -1.75
C THR A 257 -8.14 16.77 -2.26
N GLY A 258 -8.22 17.73 -1.35
CA GLY A 258 -8.57 19.12 -1.66
C GLY A 258 -7.37 19.90 -2.24
N PRO A 259 -7.59 21.13 -2.71
CA PRO A 259 -6.51 22.00 -3.23
C PRO A 259 -5.38 22.27 -2.22
N ASP A 260 -5.68 22.18 -0.92
CA ASP A 260 -4.76 22.35 0.21
C ASP A 260 -4.12 21.02 0.68
N GLY A 261 -4.34 19.94 -0.07
CA GLY A 261 -3.91 18.58 0.29
C GLY A 261 -4.74 17.94 1.41
N ALA A 262 -5.80 18.58 1.90
CA ALA A 262 -6.63 18.02 2.95
C ALA A 262 -7.42 16.79 2.46
N PRO A 263 -7.64 15.78 3.33
CA PRO A 263 -8.42 14.61 2.98
C PRO A 263 -9.89 14.98 2.73
N VAL A 264 -10.45 14.48 1.64
CA VAL A 264 -11.88 14.59 1.30
C VAL A 264 -12.58 13.27 1.63
N LEU A 265 -13.50 13.32 2.59
CA LEU A 265 -14.28 12.16 3.03
C LEU A 265 -15.14 11.61 1.89
N LEU A 266 -15.39 10.30 1.89
CA LEU A 266 -16.12 9.62 0.81
C LEU A 266 -17.44 10.30 0.41
N LYS A 267 -18.20 10.80 1.39
CA LYS A 267 -19.48 11.51 1.17
C LYS A 267 -19.31 12.82 0.41
N ASP A 268 -18.17 13.49 0.58
CA ASP A 268 -17.88 14.82 0.05
C ASP A 268 -17.06 14.74 -1.26
N GLN A 269 -16.69 13.53 -1.70
CA GLN A 269 -15.91 13.35 -2.93
C GLN A 269 -16.75 13.67 -4.16
N ASN A 270 -16.24 14.55 -5.01
CA ASN A 270 -16.83 14.81 -6.31
C ASN A 270 -16.66 13.60 -7.24
N ARG A 271 -17.70 12.78 -7.35
CA ARG A 271 -17.73 11.56 -8.19
C ARG A 271 -17.55 11.83 -9.69
N ARG A 272 -17.77 13.06 -10.16
CA ARG A 272 -17.47 13.43 -11.55
C ARG A 272 -15.96 13.44 -11.85
N ARG A 273 -15.12 13.58 -10.82
CA ARG A 273 -13.65 13.50 -10.93
C ARG A 273 -13.14 12.06 -10.86
N TRP A 274 -14.02 11.06 -10.69
CA TRP A 274 -13.60 9.67 -10.66
C TRP A 274 -13.28 9.19 -12.08
N ASN A 275 -12.15 8.51 -12.23
CA ASN A 275 -11.64 8.07 -13.52
C ASN A 275 -12.52 6.96 -14.10
N ARG A 276 -13.28 7.30 -15.16
CA ARG A 276 -14.21 6.37 -15.82
C ARG A 276 -13.52 5.20 -16.51
N MET A 277 -12.29 5.38 -17.00
CA MET A 277 -11.52 4.30 -17.61
C MET A 277 -11.13 3.25 -16.56
N LEU A 278 -10.63 3.69 -15.39
CA LEU A 278 -10.30 2.77 -14.28
C LEU A 278 -11.56 2.06 -13.76
N ILE A 279 -12.70 2.76 -13.66
CA ILE A 279 -13.97 2.12 -13.31
C ILE A 279 -14.35 1.03 -14.33
N ALA A 280 -14.25 1.32 -15.64
CA ALA A 280 -14.58 0.35 -16.68
C ALA A 280 -13.65 -0.88 -16.64
N ARG A 281 -12.34 -0.68 -16.43
CA ARG A 281 -11.37 -1.76 -16.23
C ARG A 281 -11.69 -2.59 -14.98
N GLY A 282 -12.04 -1.93 -13.88
CA GLY A 282 -12.46 -2.59 -12.65
C GLY A 282 -13.70 -3.46 -12.85
N VAL A 283 -14.70 -2.97 -13.59
CA VAL A 283 -15.89 -3.77 -13.95
C VAL A 283 -15.49 -4.97 -14.79
N HIS A 284 -14.68 -4.78 -15.82
CA HIS A 284 -14.24 -5.89 -16.67
C HIS A 284 -13.48 -6.97 -15.88
N ALA A 285 -12.57 -6.56 -14.99
CA ALA A 285 -11.85 -7.48 -14.12
C ALA A 285 -12.80 -8.20 -13.15
N LEU A 286 -13.79 -7.50 -12.57
CA LEU A 286 -14.77 -8.14 -11.68
C LEU A 286 -15.65 -9.15 -12.41
N ASP A 287 -16.08 -8.84 -13.63
CA ASP A 287 -16.85 -9.76 -14.47
C ASP A 287 -16.03 -11.01 -14.82
N ARG A 288 -14.73 -10.83 -15.12
CA ARG A 288 -13.79 -11.95 -15.30
C ARG A 288 -13.64 -12.81 -14.05
N ALA A 289 -13.51 -12.19 -12.87
CA ALA A 289 -13.44 -12.92 -11.61
C ALA A 289 -14.67 -13.81 -11.40
N GLY A 290 -15.86 -13.30 -11.74
CA GLY A 290 -17.10 -14.08 -11.72
C GLY A 290 -17.13 -15.20 -12.77
N ALA A 291 -16.68 -14.92 -13.99
CA ALA A 291 -16.67 -15.89 -15.09
C ALA A 291 -15.70 -17.07 -14.87
N THR A 292 -14.61 -16.85 -14.11
CA THR A 292 -13.61 -17.89 -13.81
C THR A 292 -13.80 -18.51 -12.42
N ALA A 293 -14.83 -18.13 -11.67
CA ALA A 293 -15.08 -18.66 -10.34
C ALA A 293 -15.61 -20.10 -10.41
N SER A 294 -14.97 -21.01 -9.67
CA SER A 294 -15.41 -22.41 -9.49
C SER A 294 -16.13 -22.65 -8.16
N GLY A 295 -16.32 -21.61 -7.35
CA GLY A 295 -16.93 -21.68 -6.02
C GLY A 295 -17.28 -20.30 -5.46
N PRO A 296 -17.57 -20.20 -4.14
CA PRO A 296 -17.87 -18.93 -3.49
C PRO A 296 -16.73 -17.91 -3.67
N PRO A 297 -17.04 -16.61 -3.80
CA PRO A 297 -16.03 -15.59 -4.02
C PRO A 297 -15.03 -15.51 -2.87
N GLY A 298 -13.77 -15.25 -3.20
CA GLY A 298 -12.72 -15.01 -2.22
C GLY A 298 -12.75 -13.58 -1.65
N PRO A 299 -11.85 -13.27 -0.70
CA PRO A 299 -11.80 -11.98 -0.03
C PRO A 299 -11.61 -10.79 -0.97
N TYR A 300 -10.79 -10.91 -2.02
CA TYR A 300 -10.54 -9.80 -2.95
C TYR A 300 -11.72 -9.55 -3.88
N THR A 301 -12.34 -10.62 -4.38
CA THR A 301 -13.57 -10.49 -5.18
C THR A 301 -14.71 -9.84 -4.38
N LEU A 302 -14.88 -10.21 -3.11
CA LEU A 302 -15.89 -9.59 -2.23
C LEU A 302 -15.59 -8.12 -1.97
N GLN A 303 -14.33 -7.77 -1.68
CA GLN A 303 -13.91 -6.37 -1.51
C GLN A 303 -14.09 -5.56 -2.81
N ALA A 304 -13.79 -6.14 -3.96
CA ALA A 304 -14.01 -5.52 -5.27
C ALA A 304 -15.49 -5.26 -5.53
N ALA A 305 -16.37 -6.20 -5.18
CA ALA A 305 -17.82 -6.02 -5.27
C ALA A 305 -18.31 -4.86 -4.39
N ILE A 306 -17.78 -4.73 -3.16
CA ILE A 306 -18.06 -3.58 -2.28
C ILE A 306 -17.60 -2.27 -2.94
N ALA A 307 -16.38 -2.24 -3.47
CA ALA A 307 -15.85 -1.08 -4.16
C ALA A 307 -16.66 -0.73 -5.43
N ALA A 308 -17.17 -1.73 -6.14
CA ALA A 308 -18.01 -1.57 -7.32
C ALA A 308 -19.36 -0.91 -6.99
N CYS A 309 -19.98 -1.23 -5.84
CA CYS A 309 -21.19 -0.54 -5.37
C CYS A 309 -20.97 0.97 -5.27
N HIS A 310 -19.82 1.40 -4.75
CA HIS A 310 -19.45 2.82 -4.74
C HIS A 310 -19.19 3.35 -6.15
N ALA A 311 -18.39 2.65 -6.96
CA ALA A 311 -17.99 3.09 -8.29
C ALA A 311 -19.15 3.27 -9.27
N ARG A 312 -20.21 2.46 -9.13
CA ARG A 312 -21.39 2.48 -9.99
C ARG A 312 -22.38 3.60 -9.66
N ALA A 313 -22.48 4.00 -8.40
CA ALA A 313 -23.41 5.05 -7.98
C ALA A 313 -22.94 6.44 -8.43
N TYR A 314 -23.84 7.24 -9.03
CA TYR A 314 -23.49 8.55 -9.58
C TYR A 314 -23.38 9.61 -8.47
N THR A 315 -24.21 9.50 -7.44
CA THR A 315 -24.16 10.31 -6.21
C THR A 315 -23.82 9.47 -4.98
N TYR A 316 -23.57 10.10 -3.84
CA TYR A 316 -23.32 9.39 -2.60
C TYR A 316 -24.59 8.69 -2.09
N GLU A 317 -25.71 9.36 -2.22
CA GLU A 317 -27.04 8.94 -1.78
C GLU A 317 -27.56 7.72 -2.55
N GLU A 318 -27.18 7.58 -3.82
CA GLU A 318 -27.50 6.42 -4.67
C GLU A 318 -26.67 5.16 -4.35
N THR A 319 -25.70 5.24 -3.43
CA THR A 319 -24.90 4.08 -3.06
C THR A 319 -25.77 3.01 -2.41
N ASP A 320 -25.73 1.78 -2.93
CA ASP A 320 -26.47 0.66 -2.35
C ASP A 320 -25.81 0.15 -1.06
N TRP A 321 -26.08 0.84 0.05
CA TRP A 321 -25.56 0.50 1.37
C TRP A 321 -26.05 -0.85 1.90
N ARG A 322 -27.24 -1.29 1.48
CA ARG A 322 -27.79 -2.61 1.87
C ARG A 322 -27.02 -3.74 1.20
N ALA A 323 -26.68 -3.60 -0.08
CA ALA A 323 -25.79 -4.52 -0.77
C ALA A 323 -24.40 -4.52 -0.12
N ILE A 324 -23.82 -3.36 0.18
CA ILE A 324 -22.52 -3.25 0.84
C ILE A 324 -22.52 -3.94 2.22
N ALA A 325 -23.55 -3.71 3.05
CA ALA A 325 -23.66 -4.38 4.35
C ALA A 325 -23.77 -5.91 4.20
N THR A 326 -24.48 -6.39 3.17
CA THR A 326 -24.58 -7.82 2.85
C THR A 326 -23.22 -8.40 2.42
N LEU A 327 -22.50 -7.70 1.55
CA LEU A 327 -21.17 -8.11 1.10
C LEU A 327 -20.16 -8.14 2.25
N TYR A 328 -20.22 -7.17 3.17
CA TYR A 328 -19.38 -7.21 4.38
C TYR A 328 -19.71 -8.38 5.30
N ARG A 329 -20.99 -8.78 5.44
CA ARG A 329 -21.34 -10.03 6.16
C ARG A 329 -20.69 -11.25 5.52
N LEU A 330 -20.74 -11.36 4.20
CA LEU A 330 -20.09 -12.46 3.48
C LEU A 330 -18.56 -12.42 3.66
N LEU A 331 -17.95 -11.23 3.59
CA LEU A 331 -16.52 -11.04 3.78
C LEU A 331 -16.09 -11.40 5.20
N ALA A 332 -16.86 -11.04 6.23
CA ALA A 332 -16.57 -11.38 7.61
C ALA A 332 -16.57 -12.90 7.87
N VAL A 333 -17.46 -13.65 7.21
CA VAL A 333 -17.45 -15.12 7.26
C VAL A 333 -16.25 -15.68 6.51
N ARG A 334 -15.90 -15.11 5.34
CA ARG A 334 -14.83 -15.61 4.47
C ARG A 334 -13.42 -15.31 4.99
N ALA A 335 -13.24 -14.14 5.60
CA ALA A 335 -11.99 -13.63 6.15
C ALA A 335 -12.27 -12.88 7.47
N PRO A 336 -12.45 -13.61 8.58
CA PRO A 336 -12.76 -13.02 9.88
C PRO A 336 -11.68 -12.03 10.31
N SER A 337 -12.09 -10.79 10.57
CA SER A 337 -11.19 -9.72 11.02
C SER A 337 -11.98 -8.65 11.76
N PRO A 338 -11.48 -8.15 12.90
CA PRO A 338 -12.14 -7.07 13.62
C PRO A 338 -12.18 -5.76 12.81
N VAL A 339 -11.24 -5.57 11.86
CA VAL A 339 -11.27 -4.45 10.92
C VAL A 339 -12.39 -4.61 9.89
N VAL A 340 -12.65 -5.83 9.41
CA VAL A 340 -13.77 -6.13 8.50
C VAL A 340 -15.10 -5.89 9.22
N GLU A 341 -15.23 -6.31 10.48
CA GLU A 341 -16.42 -6.04 11.29
C GLU A 341 -16.62 -4.54 11.56
N LEU A 342 -15.55 -3.78 11.82
CA LEU A 342 -15.66 -2.33 11.95
C LEU A 342 -16.17 -1.67 10.66
N ASN A 343 -15.63 -2.09 9.50
CA ASN A 343 -16.11 -1.61 8.20
C ASN A 343 -17.57 -2.02 7.94
N ARG A 344 -17.97 -3.22 8.38
CA ARG A 344 -19.37 -3.67 8.33
C ARG A 344 -20.28 -2.75 9.16
N ALA A 345 -19.85 -2.35 10.35
CA ALA A 345 -20.63 -1.44 11.18
C ALA A 345 -20.86 -0.08 10.50
N VAL A 346 -19.86 0.44 9.77
CA VAL A 346 -20.03 1.66 8.94
C VAL A 346 -21.10 1.44 7.86
N ALA A 347 -21.10 0.30 7.17
CA ALA A 347 -22.12 -0.01 6.17
C ALA A 347 -23.53 -0.13 6.78
N VAL A 348 -23.65 -0.81 7.93
CA VAL A 348 -24.90 -0.91 8.70
C VAL A 348 -25.39 0.47 9.14
N SER A 349 -24.49 1.37 9.54
CA SER A 349 -24.84 2.75 9.92
C SER A 349 -25.54 3.52 8.80
N MET A 350 -25.17 3.22 7.55
CA MET A 350 -25.75 3.85 6.37
C MET A 350 -27.03 3.17 5.91
N ALA A 351 -27.16 1.85 6.12
CA ALA A 351 -28.33 1.07 5.70
C ALA A 351 -29.49 1.12 6.72
N ASP A 352 -29.16 0.96 8.00
CA ASP A 352 -30.11 0.72 9.10
C ASP A 352 -30.05 1.83 10.16
N GLY A 353 -29.05 2.73 10.07
CA GLY A 353 -28.92 3.92 10.91
C GLY A 353 -27.83 3.83 11.99
N PRO A 354 -27.42 4.97 12.56
CA PRO A 354 -26.24 5.06 13.41
C PRO A 354 -26.36 4.32 14.75
N ALA A 355 -27.58 4.13 15.28
CA ALA A 355 -27.80 3.40 16.53
C ALA A 355 -27.46 1.91 16.40
N ALA A 356 -27.94 1.24 15.35
CA ALA A 356 -27.67 -0.17 15.08
C ALA A 356 -26.16 -0.43 14.88
N ALA A 357 -25.46 0.50 14.23
CA ALA A 357 -24.02 0.41 14.06
C ALA A 357 -23.24 0.64 15.36
N LEU A 358 -23.74 1.51 16.26
CA LEU A 358 -23.06 1.80 17.51
C LEU A 358 -22.99 0.57 18.41
N GLU A 359 -24.03 -0.26 18.45
CA GLU A 359 -24.02 -1.53 19.19
C GLU A 359 -22.91 -2.47 18.69
N LEU A 360 -22.72 -2.55 17.36
CA LEU A 360 -21.64 -3.34 16.75
C LEU A 360 -20.27 -2.78 17.11
N VAL A 361 -20.10 -1.46 17.05
CA VAL A 361 -18.83 -0.79 17.38
C VAL A 361 -18.48 -0.91 18.86
N ASP A 362 -19.47 -0.80 19.75
CA ASP A 362 -19.26 -0.96 21.19
C ASP A 362 -18.87 -2.41 21.55
N ALA A 363 -19.42 -3.41 20.85
CA ALA A 363 -18.99 -4.80 20.99
C ALA A 363 -17.52 -5.00 20.55
N LEU A 364 -17.09 -4.31 19.48
CA LEU A 364 -15.71 -4.36 19.00
C LEU A 364 -14.72 -3.66 19.92
N ALA A 365 -15.16 -2.73 20.78
CA ALA A 365 -14.29 -2.04 21.72
C ALA A 365 -13.65 -2.97 22.77
N ALA A 366 -14.20 -4.17 22.98
CA ALA A 366 -13.63 -5.20 23.83
C ALA A 366 -12.48 -5.98 23.18
N ASP A 367 -12.31 -5.90 21.85
CA ASP A 367 -11.27 -6.64 21.12
C ASP A 367 -9.88 -6.02 21.35
N PRO A 368 -8.91 -6.76 21.92
CA PRO A 368 -7.55 -6.25 22.13
C PRO A 368 -6.85 -5.79 20.86
N ALA A 369 -7.19 -6.36 19.69
CA ALA A 369 -6.56 -6.03 18.42
C ALA A 369 -6.89 -4.61 17.93
N LEU A 370 -8.00 -4.01 18.39
CA LEU A 370 -8.42 -2.66 17.99
C LEU A 370 -8.09 -1.58 19.04
N ARG A 371 -7.46 -1.94 20.16
CA ARG A 371 -7.23 -1.00 21.29
C ARG A 371 -6.52 0.29 20.87
N ASP A 372 -5.49 0.15 20.04
CA ASP A 372 -4.64 1.23 19.56
C ASP A 372 -4.95 1.62 18.11
N TYR A 373 -6.06 1.11 17.55
CA TYR A 373 -6.47 1.37 16.18
C TYR A 373 -7.36 2.62 16.13
N HIS A 374 -6.82 3.74 15.64
CA HIS A 374 -7.49 5.05 15.68
C HIS A 374 -8.85 5.10 14.95
N LEU A 375 -9.07 4.22 13.97
CA LEU A 375 -10.34 4.17 13.23
C LEU A 375 -11.51 3.67 14.07
N LEU A 376 -11.27 2.87 15.12
CA LEU A 376 -12.34 2.44 16.03
C LEU A 376 -12.98 3.64 16.77
N PRO A 377 -12.23 4.46 17.54
CA PRO A 377 -12.78 5.66 18.16
C PRO A 377 -13.24 6.69 17.11
N SER A 378 -12.61 6.78 15.94
CA SER A 378 -13.08 7.67 14.87
C SER A 378 -14.49 7.33 14.38
N VAL A 379 -14.77 6.05 14.10
CA VAL A 379 -16.09 5.57 13.68
C VAL A 379 -17.09 5.76 14.82
N ARG A 380 -16.73 5.40 16.06
CA ARG A 380 -17.58 5.60 17.23
C ARG A 380 -17.98 7.07 17.40
N GLY A 381 -17.02 7.99 17.26
CA GLY A 381 -17.26 9.43 17.31
C GLY A 381 -18.22 9.92 16.22
N ASP A 382 -18.11 9.41 14.99
CA ASP A 382 -19.04 9.73 13.89
C ASP A 382 -20.48 9.33 14.22
N LEU A 383 -20.67 8.09 14.69
CA LEU A 383 -21.97 7.56 15.06
C LEU A 383 -22.61 8.37 16.20
N LEU A 384 -21.84 8.65 17.25
CA LEU A 384 -22.29 9.46 18.38
C LEU A 384 -22.67 10.88 17.95
N SER A 385 -21.88 11.49 17.05
CA SER A 385 -22.18 12.82 16.52
C SER A 385 -23.49 12.82 15.73
N ARG A 386 -23.73 11.80 14.90
CA ARG A 386 -24.98 11.65 14.13
C ARG A 386 -26.20 11.35 15.01
N LEU A 387 -25.99 10.82 16.22
CA LEU A 387 -27.01 10.62 17.25
C LEU A 387 -27.20 11.85 18.17
N GLY A 388 -26.48 12.95 17.94
CA GLY A 388 -26.54 14.15 18.78
C GLY A 388 -25.79 14.05 20.12
N ARG A 389 -25.05 12.95 20.36
CA ARG A 389 -24.25 12.72 21.58
C ARG A 389 -22.89 13.43 21.46
N THR A 390 -22.92 14.75 21.32
CA THR A 390 -21.77 15.59 20.93
C THR A 390 -20.60 15.55 21.91
N ALA A 391 -20.87 15.50 23.23
CA ALA A 391 -19.82 15.43 24.25
C ALA A 391 -19.01 14.12 24.16
N GLU A 392 -19.70 13.00 23.98
CA GLU A 392 -19.06 11.68 23.81
C GLU A 392 -18.35 11.59 22.45
N ALA A 393 -18.97 12.09 21.39
CA ALA A 393 -18.37 12.16 20.06
C ALA A 393 -17.03 12.91 20.08
N ARG A 394 -17.00 14.06 20.77
CA ARG A 394 -15.78 14.85 20.94
C ARG A 394 -14.67 14.08 21.64
N ALA A 395 -14.99 13.35 22.71
CA ALA A 395 -14.00 12.56 23.45
C ALA A 395 -13.38 11.48 22.55
N GLU A 396 -14.20 10.81 21.75
CA GLU A 396 -13.73 9.78 20.81
C GLU A 396 -12.88 10.36 19.69
N PHE A 397 -13.24 11.51 19.10
CA PHE A 397 -12.40 12.16 18.10
C PHE A 397 -11.03 12.60 18.65
N LEU A 398 -10.98 13.10 19.89
CA LEU A 398 -9.71 13.43 20.55
C LEU A 398 -8.87 12.18 20.82
N ARG A 399 -9.49 11.08 21.24
CA ARG A 399 -8.81 9.79 21.40
C ARG A 399 -8.25 9.29 20.07
N ALA A 400 -9.04 9.32 19.00
CA ALA A 400 -8.60 8.94 17.67
C ALA A 400 -7.42 9.81 17.20
N ALA A 401 -7.47 11.13 17.43
CA ALA A 401 -6.39 12.06 17.09
C ALA A 401 -5.08 11.77 17.86
N GLY A 402 -5.17 11.18 19.06
CA GLY A 402 -4.00 10.77 19.85
C GLY A 402 -3.37 9.45 19.38
N LEU A 403 -4.09 8.64 18.60
CA LEU A 403 -3.65 7.31 18.14
C LEU A 403 -3.13 7.31 16.70
N THR A 404 -3.53 8.26 15.85
CA THR A 404 -3.03 8.34 14.47
C THR A 404 -1.62 8.95 14.40
N HIS A 405 -0.81 8.45 13.47
CA HIS A 405 0.51 8.97 13.14
C HIS A 405 0.56 9.73 11.80
N ASN A 406 -0.60 9.89 11.15
CA ASN A 406 -0.74 10.72 9.96
C ASN A 406 -1.21 12.12 10.38
N GLU A 407 -0.39 13.15 10.13
CA GLU A 407 -0.69 14.50 10.60
C GLU A 407 -1.95 15.08 9.95
N ARG A 408 -2.21 14.78 8.66
CA ARG A 408 -3.43 15.23 7.97
C ARG A 408 -4.69 14.58 8.55
N GLU A 409 -4.59 13.30 8.93
CA GLU A 409 -5.69 12.59 9.60
C GLU A 409 -5.93 13.14 11.00
N ARG A 410 -4.85 13.40 11.75
CA ARG A 410 -4.92 14.02 13.08
C ARG A 410 -5.64 15.36 13.02
N GLN A 411 -5.27 16.22 12.07
CA GLN A 411 -5.91 17.53 11.91
C GLN A 411 -7.40 17.39 11.53
N LEU A 412 -7.77 16.42 10.69
CA LEU A 412 -9.17 16.13 10.40
C LEU A 412 -9.93 15.75 11.68
N LEU A 413 -9.40 14.84 12.49
CA LEU A 413 -10.04 14.38 13.74
C LEU A 413 -10.18 15.51 14.77
N LEU A 414 -9.16 16.36 14.90
CA LEU A 414 -9.22 17.54 15.77
C LEU A 414 -10.27 18.56 15.31
N ARG A 415 -10.41 18.79 13.99
CA ARG A 415 -11.48 19.64 13.44
C ARG A 415 -12.87 19.09 13.79
N ARG A 416 -13.09 17.78 13.59
CA ARG A 416 -14.35 17.12 13.96
C ARG A 416 -14.65 17.23 15.46
N ALA A 417 -13.65 17.10 16.31
CA ALA A 417 -13.79 17.33 17.75
C ALA A 417 -14.20 18.78 18.08
N GLY A 418 -13.68 19.76 17.33
CA GLY A 418 -14.05 21.18 17.44
C GLY A 418 -15.49 21.47 17.02
N GLU A 419 -15.96 20.85 15.93
CA GLU A 419 -17.35 20.97 15.45
C GLU A 419 -18.35 20.51 16.51
N CYS A 420 -18.06 19.42 17.23
CA CYS A 420 -18.90 18.94 18.33
C CYS A 420 -19.01 19.95 19.49
N ALA A 421 -17.97 20.77 19.73
CA ALA A 421 -18.00 21.81 20.77
C ALA A 421 -18.86 23.02 20.38
N GLY A 422 -18.88 23.37 19.08
CA GLY A 422 -19.67 24.48 18.55
C GLY A 422 -21.18 24.25 18.66
N VAL A 423 -21.65 23.01 18.47
CA VAL A 423 -23.07 22.64 18.58
C VAL A 423 -23.56 22.74 20.03
N SER A 424 -22.77 22.28 21.00
CA SER A 424 -23.11 22.37 22.43
C SER A 424 -23.24 23.82 22.93
N ALA A 425 -22.44 24.75 22.38
CA ALA A 425 -22.51 26.18 22.74
C ALA A 425 -23.66 26.95 22.06
N ALA A 426 -24.27 26.40 21.02
CA ALA A 426 -25.46 26.96 20.36
C ALA A 426 -26.74 26.54 21.08
N ASP A 427 -26.86 25.27 21.50
CA ASP A 427 -27.99 24.78 22.29
C ASP A 427 -28.03 25.40 23.70
N GLY A 428 -26.88 25.73 24.28
CA GLY A 428 -26.81 26.44 25.56
C GLY A 428 -27.28 27.90 25.54
N ARG A 429 -27.36 28.54 24.35
CA ARG A 429 -27.83 29.94 24.22
C ARG A 429 -29.33 30.05 23.94
N SER A 430 -29.98 29.01 23.41
CA SER A 430 -31.43 29.01 23.19
C SER A 430 -32.23 28.77 24.49
N ALA A 431 -31.62 28.14 25.50
CA ALA A 431 -32.24 27.90 26.80
C ALA A 431 -32.24 29.12 27.77
N SER A 432 -31.61 30.24 27.38
CA SER A 432 -31.45 31.44 28.24
C SER A 432 -32.40 32.60 27.93
N SER A 433 -33.51 32.39 27.21
CA SER A 433 -34.55 33.41 27.01
C SER A 433 -35.83 33.05 27.76
N ALA A 434 -35.79 33.14 29.09
CA ALA A 434 -37.02 33.19 29.90
C ALA A 434 -37.68 34.58 29.74
N PRO A 435 -39.01 34.67 29.55
CA PRO A 435 -39.68 35.95 29.35
C PRO A 435 -39.74 36.71 30.68
N ARG A 436 -39.24 37.95 30.68
CA ARG A 436 -39.51 38.91 31.78
C ARG A 436 -41.02 39.16 31.82
N ARG A 437 -41.63 38.89 32.98
CA ARG A 437 -43.03 39.23 33.26
C ARG A 437 -43.24 40.75 33.21
N PRO A 438 -44.39 41.23 32.73
CA PRO A 438 -44.71 42.66 32.76
C PRO A 438 -45.14 43.06 34.18
N GLY A 439 -44.72 44.25 34.59
CA GLY A 439 -45.23 44.98 35.76
C GLY A 439 -45.95 46.24 35.30
#